data_AF-A0AAV3XJY3-F1
#
_entry.id   AF-A0AAV3XJY3-F1
#
_cell.length_a   1.000
_cell.length_b   1.000
_cell.length_c   1.000
_cell.angle_alpha   90.00
_cell.angle_beta   90.00
_cell.angle_gamma   90.00
#
_symmetry.space_group_name_H-M   'P 1'
#
loop_
_entity.id
_entity.type
_entity.pdbx_description
1 polymer ?
#
loop_
_entity_poly.entity_id
_entity_poly.type
_entity_poly.pdbx_seq_one_letter_code
_entity_poly.pdbx_strand_id
1 'polypeptide(L)'
;MIRTHNLNKPASYPNKLFILKRNPMHCIIITAQTDDNSLDVNLSNILQLIQPLASSSQWDISELDCSGSSADELQQLADAKTRVSGTDLLRLATNLTLLLDGLFSGYFEGKNQPWISIRAADNVGYEVQTENQEVLARMRQNFKNVTDMTYFTPEQIMVQYLKEWAQAQIAQTAQPEVRPDIAIIVLQLIDKFEALKNRLKELEEI
;
A
#
# COMPACT_ATOMS: atom_id res chain seq x y z
N MET A 1 -0.25 -53.61 -15.64
CA MET A 1 -1.10 -52.57 -15.00
C MET A 1 -0.63 -52.38 -13.57
N ILE A 2 0.36 -51.52 -13.34
CA ILE A 2 0.76 -51.03 -12.00
C ILE A 2 1.22 -49.58 -12.19
N ARG A 3 0.50 -48.62 -11.61
CA ARG A 3 0.82 -47.18 -11.64
C ARG A 3 1.78 -46.86 -10.50
N THR A 4 3.01 -46.47 -10.81
CA THR A 4 3.95 -45.89 -9.83
C THR A 4 3.61 -44.42 -9.62
N HIS A 5 3.26 -44.04 -8.38
CA HIS A 5 3.01 -42.67 -7.97
C HIS A 5 4.30 -41.85 -7.93
N ASN A 6 4.20 -40.65 -8.49
CA ASN A 6 5.22 -39.62 -8.58
C ASN A 6 5.33 -38.92 -7.21
N LEU A 7 6.50 -39.00 -6.55
CA LEU A 7 6.77 -38.27 -5.31
C LEU A 7 7.17 -36.84 -5.64
N ASN A 8 6.31 -35.90 -5.25
CA ASN A 8 6.52 -34.46 -5.30
C ASN A 8 7.84 -34.08 -4.61
N LYS A 9 8.72 -33.42 -5.38
CA LYS A 9 9.90 -32.72 -4.89
C LYS A 9 9.44 -31.35 -4.35
N PRO A 10 9.71 -30.97 -3.09
CA PRO A 10 9.38 -29.62 -2.63
C PRO A 10 10.25 -28.58 -3.34
N ALA A 11 9.61 -27.51 -3.81
CA ALA A 11 10.23 -26.40 -4.51
C ALA A 11 11.27 -25.71 -3.63
N SER A 12 12.48 -25.57 -4.15
CA SER A 12 13.55 -24.76 -3.58
C SER A 12 13.26 -23.29 -3.89
N TYR A 13 12.96 -22.49 -2.86
CA TYR A 13 12.88 -21.03 -2.98
C TYR A 13 14.21 -20.40 -2.53
N PRO A 14 14.97 -19.72 -3.42
CA PRO A 14 16.12 -18.94 -3.00
C PRO A 14 15.65 -17.56 -2.51
N ASN A 15 15.48 -17.42 -1.20
CA ASN A 15 15.30 -16.12 -0.54
C ASN A 15 16.63 -15.34 -0.53
N LYS A 16 16.84 -14.48 -1.54
CA LYS A 16 17.66 -13.28 -1.38
C LYS A 16 16.72 -12.09 -1.13
N LEU A 17 16.28 -11.96 0.12
CA LEU A 17 15.55 -10.80 0.60
C LEU A 17 16.57 -9.68 0.86
N PHE A 18 16.75 -8.78 -0.11
CA PHE A 18 17.45 -7.53 0.13
C PHE A 18 16.56 -6.65 1.00
N ILE A 19 16.78 -6.67 2.32
CA ILE A 19 16.13 -5.75 3.26
C ILE A 19 16.83 -4.39 3.09
N LEU A 20 16.40 -3.62 2.09
CA LEU A 20 16.62 -2.18 2.11
C LEU A 20 15.70 -1.61 3.18
N LYS A 21 16.28 -0.88 4.13
CA LYS A 21 15.61 -0.13 5.19
C LYS A 21 14.66 0.90 4.55
N ARG A 22 13.48 0.45 4.10
CA ARG A 22 12.40 1.32 3.64
C ARG A 22 11.66 1.75 4.89
N ASN A 23 11.59 3.05 5.12
CA ASN A 23 10.62 3.57 6.10
C ASN A 23 9.23 3.08 5.69
N PRO A 24 8.38 2.67 6.64
CA PRO A 24 7.03 2.27 6.31
C PRO A 24 6.29 3.51 5.78
N MET A 25 6.08 3.57 4.46
CA MET A 25 5.15 4.55 3.92
C MET A 25 3.76 4.22 4.46
N HIS A 26 3.10 5.22 5.03
CA HIS A 26 1.75 5.03 5.54
C HIS A 26 0.80 4.99 4.36
N CYS A 27 -0.15 4.07 4.43
CA CYS A 27 -1.16 3.91 3.40
C CYS A 27 -2.54 4.21 3.98
N ILE A 28 -3.34 4.95 3.24
CA ILE A 28 -4.75 5.15 3.51
C ILE A 28 -5.57 4.76 2.28
N ILE A 29 -6.80 4.30 2.49
CA ILE A 29 -7.80 4.14 1.44
C ILE A 29 -8.85 5.22 1.64
N ILE A 30 -9.19 5.91 0.56
CA ILE A 30 -10.21 6.95 0.49
C ILE A 30 -11.33 6.43 -0.41
N THR A 31 -12.54 6.26 0.12
CA THR A 31 -13.69 5.78 -0.66
C THR A 31 -14.74 6.87 -0.82
N ALA A 32 -15.46 6.86 -1.94
CA ALA A 32 -16.57 7.80 -2.15
C ALA A 32 -17.70 7.53 -1.13
N GLN A 33 -18.42 8.59 -0.77
CA GLN A 33 -19.72 8.52 -0.09
C GLN A 33 -20.77 9.08 -1.04
N THR A 34 -22.00 8.56 -0.99
CA THR A 34 -23.12 8.99 -1.84
C THR A 34 -23.86 10.24 -1.32
N ASP A 35 -23.31 10.99 -0.35
CA ASP A 35 -24.06 12.04 0.37
C ASP A 35 -23.40 13.44 0.34
N ASP A 36 -24.23 14.46 0.13
CA ASP A 36 -23.99 15.78 -0.51
C ASP A 36 -23.10 16.83 0.19
N ASN A 37 -22.06 16.50 0.97
CA ASN A 37 -21.22 17.55 1.59
C ASN A 37 -19.73 17.24 1.78
N SER A 38 -19.20 16.21 1.12
CA SER A 38 -17.76 15.92 1.05
C SER A 38 -17.23 16.20 -0.34
N LEU A 39 -15.92 16.46 -0.46
CA LEU A 39 -15.26 16.41 -1.77
C LEU A 39 -15.55 15.03 -2.40
N ASP A 40 -16.18 15.04 -3.58
CA ASP A 40 -16.31 13.83 -4.38
C ASP A 40 -14.92 13.20 -4.55
N VAL A 41 -14.77 11.93 -4.20
CA VAL A 41 -13.45 11.31 -4.21
C VAL A 41 -13.05 11.03 -5.65
N ASN A 42 -12.20 11.89 -6.21
CA ASN A 42 -11.60 11.71 -7.52
C ASN A 42 -10.15 12.21 -7.53
N LEU A 43 -9.38 11.80 -8.55
CA LEU A 43 -7.97 12.15 -8.68
C LEU A 43 -7.73 13.66 -8.64
N SER A 44 -8.56 14.46 -9.32
CA SER A 44 -8.43 15.92 -9.33
C SER A 44 -8.53 16.49 -7.91
N ASN A 45 -9.53 16.07 -7.13
CA ASN A 45 -9.75 16.54 -5.77
C ASN A 45 -8.60 16.14 -4.83
N ILE A 46 -8.04 14.93 -4.99
CA ILE A 46 -6.84 14.50 -4.26
C ILE A 46 -5.64 15.38 -4.62
N LEU A 47 -5.39 15.63 -5.92
CA LEU A 47 -4.28 16.46 -6.38
C LEU A 47 -4.42 17.93 -5.97
N GLN A 48 -5.65 18.47 -5.94
CA GLN A 48 -5.93 19.82 -5.45
C GLN A 48 -5.66 19.94 -3.95
N LEU A 49 -6.05 18.93 -3.17
CA LEU A 49 -5.89 18.94 -1.71
C LEU A 49 -4.40 18.97 -1.29
N ILE A 50 -3.52 18.34 -2.07
CA ILE A 50 -2.09 18.25 -1.77
C ILE A 50 -1.27 19.38 -2.40
N GLN A 51 -1.91 20.43 -2.93
CA GLN A 51 -1.19 21.63 -3.37
C GLN A 51 -0.44 22.30 -2.19
N PRO A 52 0.70 22.95 -2.44
CA PRO A 52 1.36 23.13 -3.74
C PRO A 52 2.23 21.93 -4.19
N LEU A 53 2.34 20.88 -3.36
CA LEU A 53 3.27 19.76 -3.60
C LEU A 53 2.94 19.01 -4.89
N ALA A 54 1.66 18.86 -5.23
CA ALA A 54 1.26 18.22 -6.49
C ALA A 54 1.80 18.95 -7.72
N SER A 55 1.63 20.27 -7.79
CA SER A 55 2.03 21.06 -8.97
C SER A 55 3.55 21.21 -9.10
N SER A 56 4.30 21.22 -7.99
CA SER A 56 5.76 21.26 -8.01
C SER A 56 6.43 19.90 -8.24
N SER A 57 5.64 18.82 -8.34
CA SER A 57 6.14 17.46 -8.57
C SER A 57 6.12 17.07 -10.04
N GLN A 58 6.90 16.05 -10.36
CA GLN A 58 6.86 15.31 -11.62
C GLN A 58 6.18 13.96 -11.37
N TRP A 59 5.40 13.46 -12.32
CA TRP A 59 4.52 12.32 -12.10
C TRP A 59 4.76 11.22 -13.13
N ASP A 60 4.98 9.99 -12.64
CA ASP A 60 4.88 8.78 -13.46
C ASP A 60 3.43 8.27 -13.41
N ILE A 61 2.93 7.78 -14.54
CA ILE A 61 1.56 7.27 -14.72
C ILE A 61 1.64 5.87 -15.30
N SER A 62 0.88 4.93 -14.73
CA SER A 62 0.84 3.53 -15.19
C SER A 62 -0.49 2.87 -14.81
N GLU A 63 -0.73 1.65 -15.34
CA GLU A 63 -1.94 0.86 -15.01
C GLU A 63 -3.26 1.61 -15.27
N LEU A 64 -3.29 2.48 -16.28
CA LEU A 64 -4.40 3.40 -16.51
C LEU A 64 -5.59 2.72 -17.21
N ASP A 65 -6.77 2.85 -16.62
CA ASP A 65 -8.08 2.59 -17.24
C ASP A 65 -9.03 3.75 -16.88
N CYS A 66 -9.30 4.63 -17.86
CA CYS A 66 -10.06 5.86 -17.63
C CYS A 66 -10.88 6.28 -18.85
N SER A 67 -11.84 7.18 -18.61
CA SER A 67 -12.61 7.85 -19.66
C SER A 67 -12.81 9.33 -19.36
N GLY A 68 -13.03 10.12 -20.40
CA GLY A 68 -13.13 11.58 -20.33
C GLY A 68 -12.49 12.25 -21.54
N SER A 69 -12.57 13.57 -21.62
CA SER A 69 -12.03 14.31 -22.77
C SER A 69 -10.50 14.34 -22.81
N SER A 70 -9.83 14.07 -21.69
CA SER A 70 -8.37 13.96 -21.57
C SER A 70 -7.84 12.53 -21.53
N ALA A 71 -8.69 11.50 -21.63
CA ALA A 71 -8.30 10.10 -21.43
C ALA A 71 -7.22 9.65 -22.44
N ASP A 72 -7.40 9.97 -23.73
CA ASP A 72 -6.44 9.61 -24.78
C ASP A 72 -5.08 10.29 -24.56
N GLU A 73 -5.07 11.56 -24.14
CA GLU A 73 -3.84 12.31 -23.85
C GLU A 73 -3.11 11.70 -22.65
N LEU A 74 -3.85 11.36 -21.59
CA LEU A 74 -3.29 10.74 -20.39
C LEU A 74 -2.73 9.34 -20.68
N GLN A 75 -3.42 8.55 -21.52
CA GLN A 75 -2.97 7.24 -21.95
C GLN A 75 -1.68 7.32 -22.76
N GLN A 76 -1.55 8.28 -23.68
CA GLN A 76 -0.32 8.49 -24.44
C GLN A 76 0.87 8.81 -23.54
N LEU A 77 0.66 9.63 -22.49
CA LEU A 77 1.70 9.95 -21.52
C LEU A 77 2.12 8.74 -20.69
N ALA A 78 1.16 7.92 -20.27
CA ALA A 78 1.41 6.67 -19.56
C ALA A 78 2.20 5.67 -20.44
N ASP A 79 1.79 5.49 -21.70
CA ASP A 79 2.44 4.59 -22.66
C ASP A 79 3.86 5.04 -23.01
N ALA A 80 4.08 6.36 -23.11
CA ALA A 80 5.40 6.94 -23.34
C ALA A 80 6.36 6.74 -22.15
N LYS A 81 5.83 6.42 -20.95
CA LYS A 81 6.58 6.27 -19.70
C LYS A 81 7.43 7.49 -19.38
N THR A 82 6.93 8.67 -19.73
CA THR A 82 7.57 9.96 -19.48
C THR A 82 6.96 10.62 -18.27
N ARG A 83 7.79 11.26 -17.45
CA ARG A 83 7.31 12.09 -16.34
C ARG A 83 6.52 13.28 -16.85
N VAL A 84 5.35 13.48 -16.28
CA VAL A 84 4.44 14.58 -16.59
C VAL A 84 4.56 15.65 -15.50
N SER A 85 4.48 16.92 -15.88
CA SER A 85 4.45 18.00 -14.88
C SER A 85 3.20 17.89 -14.01
N GLY A 86 3.31 18.27 -12.73
CA GLY A 86 2.17 18.27 -11.82
C GLY A 86 1.03 19.19 -12.26
N THR A 87 1.36 20.30 -12.93
CA THR A 87 0.39 21.22 -13.52
C THR A 87 -0.38 20.58 -14.67
N ASP A 88 0.30 19.83 -15.54
CA ASP A 88 -0.35 19.13 -16.65
C ASP A 88 -1.23 17.98 -16.13
N LEU A 89 -0.73 17.20 -15.17
CA LEU A 89 -1.52 16.13 -14.56
C LEU A 89 -2.79 16.68 -13.91
N LEU A 90 -2.71 17.81 -13.20
CA LEU A 90 -3.89 18.45 -12.59
C LEU A 90 -4.92 18.86 -13.65
N ARG A 91 -4.48 19.50 -14.75
CA ARG A 91 -5.32 19.88 -15.88
C ARG A 91 -6.00 18.65 -16.50
N LEU A 92 -5.25 17.58 -16.71
CA LEU A 92 -5.76 16.34 -17.30
C LEU A 92 -6.76 15.64 -16.39
N ALA A 93 -6.46 15.54 -15.10
CA ALA A 93 -7.31 14.92 -14.09
C ALA A 93 -8.67 15.63 -13.95
N THR A 94 -8.72 16.95 -14.15
CA THR A 94 -9.96 17.74 -14.09
C THR A 94 -10.93 17.40 -15.23
N ASN A 95 -10.42 16.83 -16.33
CA ASN A 95 -11.17 16.50 -17.53
C ASN A 95 -11.50 14.99 -17.64
N LEU A 96 -11.18 14.21 -16.61
CA LEU A 96 -11.59 12.82 -16.50
C LEU A 96 -13.04 12.73 -16.02
N THR A 97 -13.83 11.87 -16.66
CA THR A 97 -15.19 11.53 -16.24
C THR A 97 -15.19 10.29 -15.34
N LEU A 98 -14.32 9.33 -15.62
CA LEU A 98 -14.18 8.10 -14.84
C LEU A 98 -12.72 7.66 -14.82
N LEU A 99 -12.26 7.15 -13.69
CA LEU A 99 -10.95 6.53 -13.52
C LEU A 99 -11.19 5.23 -12.73
N LEU A 100 -11.12 4.10 -13.43
CA LEU A 100 -11.30 2.77 -12.85
C LEU A 100 -10.02 2.33 -12.16
N ASP A 101 -8.92 2.34 -12.93
CA ASP A 101 -7.59 1.97 -12.48
C ASP A 101 -6.55 3.01 -12.91
N GLY A 102 -5.49 3.12 -12.12
CA GLY A 102 -4.35 3.95 -12.45
C GLY A 102 -3.44 4.16 -11.26
N LEU A 103 -2.14 4.07 -11.48
CA LEU A 103 -1.10 4.37 -10.51
C LEU A 103 -0.38 5.66 -10.90
N PHE A 104 -0.43 6.64 -10.00
CA PHE A 104 0.16 7.97 -10.13
C PHE A 104 1.22 8.14 -9.05
N SER A 105 2.49 8.20 -9.44
CA SER A 105 3.61 8.33 -8.51
C SER A 105 4.25 9.71 -8.64
N GLY A 106 4.23 10.49 -7.56
CA GLY A 106 4.76 11.85 -7.51
C GLY A 106 6.20 11.89 -7.01
N TYR A 107 7.06 12.63 -7.72
CA TYR A 107 8.48 12.78 -7.44
C TYR A 107 8.85 14.25 -7.31
N PHE A 108 9.67 14.58 -6.32
CA PHE A 108 10.37 15.86 -6.32
C PHE A 108 11.46 15.88 -7.40
N GLU A 109 11.81 17.08 -7.85
CA GLU A 109 12.86 17.28 -8.85
C GLU A 109 14.17 16.58 -8.45
N GLY A 110 14.76 15.84 -9.39
CA GLY A 110 16.00 15.09 -9.18
C GLY A 110 15.89 13.88 -8.23
N LYS A 111 14.67 13.50 -7.79
CA LYS A 111 14.47 12.31 -6.94
C LYS A 111 14.03 11.11 -7.78
N ASN A 112 14.53 9.94 -7.37
CA ASN A 112 14.22 8.64 -7.98
C ASN A 112 13.22 7.82 -7.16
N GLN A 113 12.88 8.27 -5.95
CA GLN A 113 11.86 7.65 -5.11
C GLN A 113 10.64 8.56 -5.06
N PRO A 114 9.43 8.00 -5.21
CA PRO A 114 8.23 8.81 -5.11
C PRO A 114 8.02 9.23 -3.65
N TRP A 115 7.56 10.46 -3.46
CA TRP A 115 7.14 10.93 -2.14
C TRP A 115 5.68 10.58 -1.85
N ILE A 116 4.91 10.31 -2.90
CA ILE A 116 3.52 9.86 -2.84
C ILE A 116 3.23 8.91 -4.00
N SER A 117 2.42 7.89 -3.74
CA SER A 117 1.76 7.09 -4.77
C SER A 117 0.26 7.13 -4.53
N ILE A 118 -0.52 7.35 -5.59
CA ILE A 118 -1.97 7.38 -5.58
C ILE A 118 -2.43 6.30 -6.57
N ARG A 119 -3.20 5.34 -6.09
CA ARG A 119 -3.73 4.25 -6.91
C ARG A 119 -5.25 4.28 -6.91
N ALA A 120 -5.85 4.40 -8.09
CA ALA A 120 -7.26 4.05 -8.29
C ALA A 120 -7.37 2.53 -8.49
N ALA A 121 -8.38 1.90 -7.88
CA ALA A 121 -8.62 0.47 -8.01
C ALA A 121 -10.13 0.18 -8.14
N ASP A 122 -10.55 -0.34 -9.30
CA ASP A 122 -11.86 -0.96 -9.57
C ASP A 122 -13.09 -0.22 -8.99
N ASN A 123 -13.14 1.13 -9.07
CA ASN A 123 -14.20 1.97 -8.46
C ASN A 123 -14.36 1.85 -6.93
N VAL A 124 -13.47 1.15 -6.22
CA VAL A 124 -13.54 1.00 -4.76
C VAL A 124 -13.15 2.31 -4.08
N GLY A 125 -12.18 3.01 -4.65
CA GLY A 125 -11.65 4.27 -4.11
C GLY A 125 -10.20 4.49 -4.54
N TYR A 126 -9.49 5.27 -3.73
CA TYR A 126 -8.09 5.60 -3.94
C TYR A 126 -7.25 5.13 -2.77
N GLU A 127 -6.23 4.34 -3.06
CA GLU A 127 -5.15 4.06 -2.15
C GLU A 127 -4.12 5.19 -2.25
N VAL A 128 -3.78 5.82 -1.13
CA VAL A 128 -2.73 6.85 -1.07
C VAL A 128 -1.65 6.40 -0.12
N GLN A 129 -0.43 6.32 -0.64
CA GLN A 129 0.76 5.95 0.11
C GLN A 129 1.75 7.12 0.16
N THR A 130 2.10 7.59 1.35
CA THR A 130 3.11 8.65 1.54
C THR A 130 3.74 8.61 2.94
N GLU A 131 4.95 9.16 3.08
CA GLU A 131 5.58 9.41 4.38
C GLU A 131 5.19 10.78 4.97
N ASN A 132 4.55 11.65 4.16
CA ASN A 132 4.20 13.00 4.58
C ASN A 132 2.94 13.00 5.46
N GLN A 133 3.15 13.11 6.78
CA GLN A 133 2.07 13.12 7.77
C GLN A 133 1.12 14.31 7.62
N GLU A 134 1.58 15.46 7.13
CA GLU A 134 0.70 16.61 6.89
C GLU A 134 -0.28 16.32 5.75
N VAL A 135 0.17 15.63 4.70
CA VAL A 135 -0.68 15.22 3.58
C VAL A 135 -1.75 14.25 4.07
N LEU A 136 -1.36 13.24 4.86
CA LEU A 136 -2.31 12.29 5.44
C LEU A 136 -3.31 12.99 6.38
N ALA A 137 -2.86 13.93 7.21
CA ALA A 137 -3.74 14.71 8.07
C ALA A 137 -4.76 15.53 7.27
N ARG A 138 -4.33 16.21 6.18
CA ARG A 138 -5.24 16.93 5.29
C ARG A 138 -6.26 16.00 4.65
N MET A 139 -5.84 14.83 4.18
CA MET A 139 -6.75 13.84 3.59
C MET A 139 -7.81 13.36 4.60
N ARG A 140 -7.41 13.02 5.82
CA ARG A 140 -8.35 12.63 6.90
C ARG A 140 -9.31 13.75 7.30
N GLN A 141 -8.90 15.02 7.18
CA GLN A 141 -9.76 16.16 7.49
C GLN A 141 -10.77 16.48 6.39
N ASN A 142 -10.44 16.21 5.13
CA ASN A 142 -11.23 16.67 3.98
C ASN A 142 -12.06 15.56 3.32
N PHE A 143 -11.67 14.29 3.50
CA PHE A 143 -12.44 13.14 3.06
C PHE A 143 -13.11 12.46 4.25
N LYS A 144 -14.38 12.08 4.08
CA LYS A 144 -15.17 11.46 5.15
C LYS A 144 -14.76 10.00 5.40
N ASN A 145 -14.62 9.22 4.32
CA ASN A 145 -14.33 7.79 4.42
C ASN A 145 -12.84 7.54 4.15
N VAL A 146 -12.04 7.67 5.19
CA VAL A 146 -10.61 7.37 5.15
C VAL A 146 -10.30 6.22 6.10
N THR A 147 -9.69 5.16 5.59
CA THR A 147 -9.25 4.00 6.37
C THR A 147 -7.74 3.88 6.30
N ASP A 148 -7.08 3.82 7.45
CA ASP A 148 -5.66 3.52 7.51
C ASP A 148 -5.40 2.05 7.18
N MET A 149 -4.65 1.81 6.10
CA MET A 149 -4.14 0.50 5.76
C MET A 149 -2.86 0.28 6.53
N THR A 150 -2.96 -0.53 7.58
CA THR A 150 -1.78 -1.07 8.24
C THR A 150 -1.21 -2.16 7.35
N TYR A 151 -0.31 -1.78 6.43
CA TYR A 151 0.52 -2.77 5.77
C TYR A 151 1.40 -3.42 6.82
N PHE A 152 1.12 -4.68 7.12
CA PHE A 152 2.04 -5.49 7.87
C PHE A 152 3.35 -5.56 7.08
N THR A 153 4.47 -5.13 7.68
CA THR A 153 5.78 -5.41 7.10
C THR A 153 5.93 -6.93 6.91
N PRO A 154 6.80 -7.43 6.01
CA PRO A 154 7.03 -8.86 5.89
C PRO A 154 7.30 -9.54 7.24
N GLU A 155 7.98 -8.84 8.16
CA GLU A 155 8.20 -9.28 9.54
C GLU A 155 6.88 -9.36 10.34
N GLN A 156 6.01 -8.35 10.24
CA GLN A 156 4.71 -8.38 10.91
C GLN A 156 3.76 -9.44 10.33
N ILE A 157 3.78 -9.68 9.01
CA ILE A 157 3.05 -10.79 8.37
C ILE A 157 3.55 -12.11 8.90
N MET A 158 4.86 -12.29 8.98
CA MET A 158 5.47 -13.51 9.52
C MET A 158 5.09 -13.70 11.00
N VAL A 159 5.12 -12.65 11.81
CA VAL A 159 4.69 -12.71 13.22
C VAL A 159 3.22 -13.10 13.32
N GLN A 160 2.34 -12.51 12.51
CA GLN A 160 0.92 -12.83 12.51
C GLN A 160 0.66 -14.28 12.08
N TYR A 161 1.33 -14.73 11.01
CA TYR A 161 1.30 -16.13 10.57
C TYR A 161 1.76 -17.10 11.67
N LEU A 162 2.84 -16.77 12.38
CA LEU A 162 3.34 -17.58 13.50
C LEU A 162 2.36 -17.61 14.68
N LYS A 163 1.66 -16.49 14.97
CA LYS A 163 0.61 -16.44 15.98
C LYS A 163 -0.56 -17.35 15.61
N GLU A 164 -1.05 -17.26 14.37
CA GLU A 164 -2.16 -18.08 13.87
C GLU A 164 -1.80 -19.56 13.82
N TRP A 165 -0.61 -19.89 13.35
CA TRP A 165 -0.08 -21.24 13.39
C TRP A 165 -0.04 -21.77 14.83
N ALA A 166 0.55 -21.01 15.77
CA ALA A 166 0.64 -21.43 17.16
C ALA A 166 -0.74 -21.63 17.81
N GLN A 167 -1.70 -20.76 17.50
CA GLN A 167 -3.09 -20.91 17.96
C GLN A 167 -3.74 -22.17 17.37
N ALA A 168 -3.55 -22.47 16.10
CA ALA A 168 -4.05 -23.70 15.47
C ALA A 168 -3.41 -24.97 16.05
N GLN A 169 -2.13 -24.90 16.46
CA GLN A 169 -1.43 -25.97 17.16
C GLN A 169 -2.02 -26.20 18.57
N ILE A 170 -2.29 -25.13 19.32
CA ILE A 170 -2.94 -25.20 20.64
C ILE A 170 -4.36 -25.74 20.53
N ALA A 171 -5.12 -25.31 19.51
CA ALA A 171 -6.47 -25.75 19.24
C ALA A 171 -6.55 -27.16 18.62
N GLN A 172 -5.42 -27.80 18.32
CA GLN A 172 -5.31 -29.11 17.67
C GLN A 172 -5.99 -29.19 16.29
N THR A 173 -6.06 -28.07 15.58
CA THR A 173 -6.71 -27.96 14.26
C THR A 173 -5.71 -27.88 13.10
N ALA A 174 -4.40 -27.81 13.38
CA ALA A 174 -3.35 -27.69 12.37
C ALA A 174 -3.03 -29.00 11.63
N GLN A 175 -2.63 -28.91 10.36
CA GLN A 175 -2.00 -30.01 9.62
C GLN A 175 -0.66 -29.59 8.98
N PRO A 176 0.39 -30.44 8.99
CA PRO A 176 0.55 -31.71 9.72
C PRO A 176 1.39 -31.57 11.01
N GLU A 177 1.24 -32.57 11.89
CA GLU A 177 1.77 -32.74 13.26
C GLU A 177 1.44 -31.61 14.25
N VAL A 178 0.56 -31.94 15.21
CA VAL A 178 0.13 -31.04 16.28
C VAL A 178 1.17 -31.03 17.41
N ARG A 179 1.78 -29.88 17.67
CA ARG A 179 2.86 -29.62 18.65
C ARG A 179 2.54 -28.39 19.51
N PRO A 180 1.60 -28.51 20.47
CA PRO A 180 1.18 -27.39 21.32
C PRO A 180 2.32 -26.87 22.20
N ASP A 181 3.28 -27.73 22.54
CA ASP A 181 4.50 -27.41 23.28
C ASP A 181 5.37 -26.37 22.55
N ILE A 182 5.56 -26.55 21.23
CA ILE A 182 6.33 -25.63 20.40
C ILE A 182 5.57 -24.31 20.21
N ALA A 183 4.25 -24.39 20.01
CA ALA A 183 3.40 -23.22 19.82
C ALA A 183 3.43 -22.24 21.01
N ILE A 184 3.40 -22.76 22.24
CA ILE A 184 3.51 -21.93 23.45
C ILE A 184 4.85 -21.19 23.49
N ILE A 185 5.95 -21.86 23.13
CA ILE A 185 7.28 -21.25 23.10
C ILE A 185 7.35 -20.14 22.03
N VAL A 186 6.77 -20.38 20.86
CA VAL A 186 6.73 -19.38 19.77
C VAL A 186 5.97 -18.12 20.22
N LEU A 187 4.80 -18.26 20.84
CA LEU A 187 4.03 -17.12 21.36
C LEU A 187 4.82 -16.34 22.43
N GLN A 188 5.44 -17.05 23.38
CA GLN A 188 6.26 -16.41 24.42
C GLN A 188 7.46 -15.65 23.86
N LEU A 189 8.07 -16.15 22.79
CA LEU A 189 9.18 -15.46 22.11
C LEU A 189 8.70 -14.21 21.39
N ILE A 190 7.53 -14.26 20.74
CA ILE A 190 6.91 -13.10 20.09
C ILE A 190 6.61 -12.01 21.12
N ASP A 191 5.98 -12.36 22.25
CA ASP A 191 5.65 -11.40 23.32
C ASP A 191 6.91 -10.72 23.88
N LYS A 192 7.99 -11.50 24.10
CA LYS A 192 9.27 -10.95 24.56
C LYS A 192 9.90 -10.01 23.54
N PHE A 193 9.78 -10.33 22.25
CA PHE A 193 10.32 -9.49 21.18
C PHE A 193 9.55 -8.17 21.07
N GLU A 194 8.22 -8.21 21.16
CA GLU A 194 7.37 -7.01 21.20
C GLU A 194 7.71 -6.11 22.41
N ALA A 195 7.91 -6.70 23.60
CA ALA A 195 8.33 -5.98 24.79
C ALA A 195 9.71 -5.31 24.62
N LEU A 196 10.67 -5.99 24.00
CA LEU A 196 11.99 -5.43 23.70
C LEU A 196 11.92 -4.28 22.71
N LYS A 197 11.09 -4.40 21.65
CA LYS A 197 10.89 -3.34 20.67
C LYS A 197 10.32 -2.08 21.30
N ASN A 198 9.35 -2.23 22.20
CA ASN A 198 8.77 -1.09 22.93
C ASN A 198 9.81 -0.38 23.80
N ARG A 199 10.63 -1.14 24.54
CA ARG A 199 11.72 -0.57 25.35
C ARG A 199 12.78 0.14 24.50
N LEU A 200 13.09 -0.37 23.31
CA LEU A 200 14.01 0.28 22.39
C LEU A 200 13.44 1.63 21.95
N LYS A 201 12.16 1.69 21.60
CA LYS A 201 11.47 2.92 21.20
C LYS A 201 11.49 3.97 22.31
N GLU A 202 11.22 3.58 23.56
CA GLU A 202 11.32 4.46 24.74
C GLU A 202 12.73 5.05 24.92
N LEU A 203 13.77 4.27 24.60
CA LEU A 203 15.16 4.73 24.71
C LEU A 203 15.59 5.64 23.56
N GLU A 204 14.96 5.53 22.38
CA GLU A 204 15.22 6.40 21.23
C GLU A 204 14.51 7.77 21.37
N GLU A 205 13.54 7.89 22.27
CA GLU A 205 12.81 9.13 22.57
C GLU A 205 13.46 9.99 23.68
N ILE A 206 14.62 9.57 24.23
CA ILE A 206 15.43 10.27 25.26
C ILE A 206 16.66 10.92 24.63
#